data_AF-A0A2V6YUW8-F1
#
_entry.id   AF-A0A2V6YUW8-F1
#
_cell.length_a   1.000
_cell.length_b   1.000
_cell.length_c   1.000
_cell.angle_alpha   90.00
_cell.angle_beta   90.00
_cell.angle_gamma   90.00
#
_symmetry.space_group_name_H-M   'P 1'
#
loop_
_entity.id
_entity.type
_entity.pdbx_description
1 polymer ?
#
loop_
_entity_poly.entity_id
_entity_poly.type
_entity_poly.pdbx_seq_one_letter_code
_entity_poly.pdbx_strand_id
1 'polypeptide(L)' 'EFFPPHCDPTLNLYDRVYAVRGPKVEAVWEIEARGRSD' A
#
# COMPACT_ATOMS: atom_id res chain seq x y z
N GLU A 1 -5.51 -3.11 14.78
CA GLU A 1 -5.53 -3.08 13.31
C GLU A 1 -6.44 -1.95 12.87
N PHE A 2 -6.05 -1.19 11.84
CA PHE A 2 -6.82 -0.07 11.31
C PHE A 2 -7.24 -0.40 9.87
N PHE A 3 -8.51 -0.21 9.54
CA PHE A 3 -9.04 -0.43 8.20
C PHE A 3 -9.39 0.93 7.58
N PRO A 4 -8.78 1.30 6.44
CA PRO A 4 -9.09 2.56 5.80
C PRO A 4 -10.52 2.57 5.24
N PRO A 5 -11.21 3.72 5.24
CA PRO A 5 -12.58 3.82 4.73
C PRO A 5 -12.67 3.68 3.20
N HIS A 6 -11.58 3.96 2.47
CA HIS A 6 -11.49 3.78 1.02
C HIS A 6 -10.04 3.45 0.63
N CYS A 7 -9.84 2.42 -0.19
CA CYS A 7 -8.52 1.85 -0.47
C CYS A 7 -7.67 2.75 -1.38
N ASP A 8 -8.24 3.25 -2.48
CA ASP A 8 -7.52 3.97 -3.53
C ASP A 8 -6.85 5.26 -3.03
N PRO A 9 -7.54 6.18 -2.33
CA PRO A 9 -6.90 7.40 -1.83
C PRO A 9 -5.90 7.07 -0.73
N THR A 10 -6.09 5.98 0.01
CA THR A 10 -5.16 5.57 1.07
C THR A 10 -3.85 5.07 0.47
N LEU A 11 -3.91 4.17 -0.53
CA LEU A 11 -2.71 3.67 -1.21
C LEU A 11 -1.91 4.81 -1.84
N ASN A 12 -2.58 5.82 -2.40
CA ASN A 12 -1.90 6.96 -3.02
C ASN A 12 -1.09 7.83 -2.03
N LEU A 13 -1.26 7.66 -0.71
CA LEU A 13 -0.48 8.35 0.32
C LEU A 13 0.87 7.71 0.61
N TYR A 14 1.12 6.49 0.13
CA TYR A 14 2.31 5.70 0.47
C TYR A 14 3.10 5.31 -0.77
N ASP A 15 4.42 5.16 -0.64
CA ASP A 15 5.29 4.69 -1.72
C ASP A 15 5.35 3.16 -1.84
N ARG A 16 4.96 2.44 -0.77
CA ARG A 16 5.16 0.99 -0.65
C ARG A 16 4.00 0.28 0.04
N VAL A 17 3.79 -0.97 -0.34
CA VAL A 17 2.89 -1.93 0.31
C VAL A 17 3.70 -3.10 0.85
N TYR A 18 3.50 -3.45 2.12
CA TYR A 18 4.11 -4.61 2.75
C TYR A 18 3.14 -5.80 2.73
N ALA A 19 3.44 -6.81 1.92
CA ALA A 19 2.68 -8.06 1.89
C ALA A 19 3.18 -9.00 2.99
N VAL A 20 2.26 -9.48 3.84
CA VAL A 20 2.57 -10.32 5.00
C VAL A 20 2.03 -11.74 4.83
N ARG A 21 2.79 -12.73 5.28
CA ARG A 21 2.37 -14.14 5.41
C ARG A 21 2.68 -14.62 6.83
N GLY A 22 1.62 -14.86 7.60
CA GLY A 22 1.76 -15.11 9.03
C GLY A 22 2.41 -13.89 9.72
N PRO A 23 3.43 -14.07 10.58
CA PRO A 23 4.07 -12.97 11.30
C PRO A 23 5.21 -12.28 10.51
N LYS A 24 5.44 -12.64 9.24
CA LYS A 24 6.59 -12.14 8.46
C LYS A 24 6.14 -11.34 7.24
N VAL A 25 6.93 -10.32 6.89
CA VAL A 25 6.85 -9.67 5.59
C VAL A 25 7.43 -10.63 4.55
N GLU A 26 6.63 -10.97 3.54
CA GLU A 26 7.02 -11.83 2.43
C GLU A 26 7.51 -11.03 1.23
N ALA A 27 6.87 -9.88 0.96
CA ALA A 27 7.25 -8.99 -0.13
C ALA A 27 7.00 -7.53 0.24
N VAL A 28 7.72 -6.65 -0.43
CA VAL A 28 7.50 -5.20 -0.40
C VAL A 28 7.31 -4.76 -1.84
N TRP A 29 6.16 -4.19 -2.14
CA TRP A 29 5.83 -3.71 -3.48
C TRP A 29 5.92 -2.19 -3.51
N GLU A 30 6.49 -1.64 -4.57
CA GLU A 30 6.45 -0.21 -4.83
C GLU A 30 5.11 0.16 -5.48
N ILE A 31 4.58 1.33 -5.11
CA ILE A 31 3.38 1.89 -5.74
C ILE A 31 3.87 2.74 -6.92
N GLU A 32 4.14 2.08 -8.05
CA GLU A 32 4.82 2.69 -9.22
C GLU A 32 4.09 3.92 -9.78
N ALA A 33 2.77 3.98 -9.62
CA ALA A 33 1.93 5.07 -10.12
C ALA A 33 1.51 6.07 -9.02
N ARG A 34 2.13 6.05 -7.84
CA ARG A 34 1.77 6.98 -6.75
C ARG A 34 1.84 8.43 -7.25
N GLY A 35 0.76 9.17 -7.05
CA GLY A 35 0.65 10.59 -7.41
C GLY A 35 0.52 10.87 -8.91
N ARG A 36 0.42 9.84 -9.76
CA ARG A 36 0.02 10.01 -11.17
C ARG A 36 -1.46 10.38 -11.20
N SER A 37 -1.76 11.60 -11.63
CA SER A 37 -3.13 12.15 -11.64
C SER A 37 -3.32 13.14 -12.79
N ASP A 38 -2.42 13.06 -13.77
CA ASP A 38 -2.41 13.75 -15.05
C ASP A 38 -3.21 12.99 -16.13
#